data_AF-A0A7W7T8Y1-F1
#
_entry.id   AF-A0A7W7T8Y1-F1
#
_cell.length_a   1.000
_cell.length_b   1.000
_cell.length_c   1.000
_cell.angle_alpha   90.00
_cell.angle_beta   90.00
_cell.angle_gamma   90.00
#
_symmetry.space_group_name_H-M   'P 1'
#
loop_
_entity.id
_entity.type
_entity.pdbx_description
1 polymer ?
#
loop_
_entity_poly.entity_id
_entity_poly.type
_entity_poly.pdbx_seq_one_letter_code
_entity_poly.pdbx_strand_id
1 'polypeptide(L)'
;MDVQVEFLEHIAGRYYGLGEWVASTPEEVRTAVEAMFARQGDRVRTKAAIGRVGESTGLGVLVDPATGYVALHWCLEEHSLNPEPFPDAPLIPDDGDDDPLHFWMRDAYVSEVVARRAIGEYLATGGRPTSVGWQPWGWEVHELPEWLDDEEREKSVGRYRIIGS
;
A
#
# COMPACT_ATOMS: atom_id res chain seq x y z
N MET A 1 3.81 -22.90 17.74
CA MET A 1 2.76 -22.63 16.73
C MET A 1 3.41 -21.60 15.85
N ASP A 2 3.85 -22.02 14.66
CA ASP A 2 4.86 -21.29 13.90
C ASP A 2 4.21 -20.06 13.27
N VAL A 3 4.34 -18.92 13.94
CA VAL A 3 4.20 -17.64 13.26
C VAL A 3 5.44 -17.57 12.37
N GLN A 4 5.29 -17.42 11.07
CA GLN A 4 6.39 -17.19 10.14
C GLN A 4 5.86 -16.13 9.19
N VAL A 5 5.89 -14.88 9.67
CA VAL A 5 5.43 -13.72 8.91
C VAL A 5 6.65 -12.95 8.47
N GLU A 6 6.76 -12.78 7.18
CA GLU A 6 7.84 -12.03 6.55
C GLU A 6 7.40 -10.58 6.33
N PHE A 7 8.29 -9.66 6.70
CA PHE A 7 8.10 -8.23 6.54
C PHE A 7 9.22 -7.68 5.64
N LEU A 8 8.82 -7.08 4.53
CA LEU A 8 9.73 -6.63 3.47
C LEU A 8 9.62 -5.11 3.26
N GLU A 9 10.51 -4.59 2.43
CA GLU A 9 10.54 -3.21 1.94
C GLU A 9 10.98 -2.19 3.02
N HIS A 10 10.61 -0.92 2.87
CA HIS A 10 10.98 0.17 3.76
C HIS A 10 10.03 0.26 4.97
N ILE A 11 10.49 -0.22 6.13
CA ILE A 11 9.75 -0.15 7.40
C ILE A 11 10.56 0.67 8.39
N ALA A 12 9.96 1.72 8.96
CA ALA A 12 10.58 2.52 10.01
C ALA A 12 12.00 3.01 9.66
N GLY A 13 12.19 3.49 8.42
CA GLY A 13 13.47 4.05 7.96
C GLY A 13 14.51 3.03 7.53
N ARG A 14 14.19 1.73 7.56
CA ARG A 14 15.10 0.65 7.17
C ARG A 14 14.49 -0.19 6.05
N TYR A 15 15.32 -0.60 5.09
CA TYR A 15 14.94 -1.56 4.06
C TYR A 15 15.14 -2.99 4.56
N TYR A 16 14.19 -3.86 4.26
CA TYR A 16 14.21 -5.30 4.55
C TYR A 16 13.98 -6.10 3.27
N GLY A 17 14.94 -6.95 2.93
CA GLY A 17 14.83 -7.93 1.84
C GLY A 17 14.23 -9.26 2.30
N LEU A 18 14.07 -10.18 1.33
CA LEU A 18 13.54 -11.53 1.57
C LEU A 18 14.37 -12.26 2.64
N GLY A 19 13.69 -12.80 3.65
CA GLY A 19 14.28 -13.52 4.77
C GLY A 19 14.96 -12.65 5.84
N GLU A 20 15.06 -11.33 5.66
CA GLU A 20 15.78 -10.47 6.61
C GLU A 20 14.98 -10.19 7.89
N TRP A 21 13.64 -10.15 7.80
CA TRP A 21 12.76 -10.00 8.95
C TRP A 21 11.60 -10.97 8.90
N VAL A 22 11.77 -12.12 9.55
CA VAL A 22 10.73 -13.12 9.75
C VAL A 22 10.34 -13.16 11.22
N ALA A 23 9.13 -12.69 11.54
CA ALA A 23 8.58 -12.78 12.88
C ALA A 23 8.13 -14.21 13.15
N SER A 24 8.67 -14.78 14.23
CA SER A 24 8.45 -16.16 14.66
C SER A 24 7.43 -16.28 15.80
N THR A 25 7.04 -15.14 16.39
CA THR A 25 6.15 -15.05 17.55
C THR A 25 5.10 -13.94 17.40
N PRO A 26 3.97 -14.00 18.12
CA PRO A 26 2.97 -12.93 18.13
C PRO A 26 3.53 -11.58 18.59
N GLU A 27 4.44 -11.57 19.55
CA GLU A 27 5.10 -10.36 20.05
C GLU A 27 5.98 -9.69 18.98
N GLU A 28 6.70 -10.49 18.20
CA GLU A 28 7.49 -9.98 17.06
C GLU A 28 6.60 -9.42 15.96
N VAL A 29 5.47 -10.09 15.66
CA VAL A 29 4.48 -9.57 14.69
C VAL A 29 3.92 -8.23 15.17
N ARG A 30 3.52 -8.13 16.45
CA ARG A 30 3.02 -6.87 17.01
C ARG A 30 4.08 -5.77 16.89
N THR A 31 5.33 -6.07 17.24
CA THR A 31 6.45 -5.13 17.16
C THR A 31 6.67 -4.65 15.71
N ALA A 32 6.61 -5.56 14.74
CA ALA A 32 6.75 -5.22 13.33
C ALA A 32 5.62 -4.32 12.83
N VAL A 33 4.37 -4.64 13.19
CA VAL A 33 3.21 -3.81 12.85
C VAL A 33 3.29 -2.44 13.52
N GLU A 34 3.70 -2.36 14.79
CA GLU A 34 3.95 -1.07 15.47
C GLU A 34 5.02 -0.23 14.77
N ALA A 35 6.10 -0.87 14.31
CA ALA A 35 7.16 -0.20 13.57
C ALA A 35 6.66 0.41 12.24
N MET A 36 5.73 -0.24 11.53
CA MET A 36 5.17 0.29 10.28
C MET A 36 4.50 1.65 10.45
N PHE A 37 3.79 1.83 11.56
CA PHE A 37 3.04 3.05 11.88
C PHE A 37 3.82 4.05 12.74
N ALA A 38 5.07 3.74 13.10
CA ALA A 38 5.89 4.64 13.88
C ALA A 38 6.20 5.90 13.03
N ARG A 39 5.74 7.07 13.50
CA ARG A 39 6.02 8.34 12.82
C ARG A 39 7.52 8.63 12.87
N GLN A 40 8.18 8.59 11.71
CA GLN A 40 9.61 8.87 11.57
C GLN A 40 9.88 10.18 10.84
N GLY A 41 9.46 11.30 11.45
CA GLY A 41 9.60 12.62 10.85
C GLY A 41 8.98 12.73 9.45
N ASP A 42 9.18 13.88 8.80
CA ASP A 42 8.36 14.25 7.64
C ASP A 42 8.83 13.66 6.30
N ARG A 43 9.80 12.73 6.27
CA ARG A 43 10.54 12.43 5.02
C ARG A 43 10.63 10.98 4.58
N VAL A 44 10.41 10.01 5.45
CA VAL A 44 10.58 8.59 5.06
C VAL A 44 9.23 7.88 5.14
N ARG A 45 8.68 7.55 3.98
CA ARG A 45 7.46 6.73 3.86
C ARG A 45 7.74 5.29 4.29
N THR A 46 6.77 4.67 4.95
CA THR A 46 6.77 3.22 5.13
C THR A 46 6.11 2.59 3.91
N LYS A 47 6.82 1.73 3.18
CA LYS A 47 6.26 0.80 2.19
C LYS A 47 6.62 -0.58 2.72
N ALA A 48 5.63 -1.38 3.08
CA ALA A 48 5.82 -2.70 3.65
C ALA A 48 5.06 -3.73 2.82
N ALA A 49 5.61 -4.94 2.71
CA ALA A 49 4.84 -6.12 2.31
C ALA A 49 4.83 -7.11 3.48
N ILE A 50 3.65 -7.65 3.76
CA ILE A 50 3.41 -8.66 4.78
C ILE A 50 3.09 -9.95 4.05
N GLY A 51 3.97 -10.94 4.17
CA GLY A 51 3.80 -12.28 3.61
C GLY A 51 3.80 -13.33 4.71
N ARG A 52 3.14 -14.47 4.46
CA ARG A 52 3.37 -15.68 5.25
C ARG A 52 4.37 -16.56 4.52
N VAL A 53 5.36 -17.08 5.24
CA VAL A 53 6.43 -17.88 4.63
C VAL A 53 5.82 -19.10 3.91
N GLY A 54 6.11 -19.23 2.62
CA GLY A 54 5.62 -20.30 1.76
C GLY A 54 4.24 -20.05 1.13
N GLU A 55 3.61 -18.91 1.40
CA GLU A 55 2.38 -18.48 0.71
C GLU A 55 2.73 -17.52 -0.44
N SER A 56 1.92 -17.57 -1.51
CA SER A 56 2.06 -16.68 -2.67
C SER A 56 1.26 -15.37 -2.53
N THR A 57 0.50 -15.24 -1.45
CA THR A 57 -0.39 -14.09 -1.17
C THR A 57 0.23 -13.17 -0.13
N GLY A 58 0.16 -11.87 -0.37
CA GLY A 58 0.71 -10.85 0.51
C GLY A 58 -0.15 -9.60 0.59
N LEU A 59 -0.06 -8.92 1.72
CA LEU A 59 -0.69 -7.62 1.95
C LEU A 59 0.38 -6.53 1.93
N GLY A 60 0.26 -5.61 1.00
CA GLY A 60 1.08 -4.41 0.95
C GLY A 60 0.48 -3.27 1.76
N VAL A 61 1.35 -2.47 2.37
CA VAL A 61 0.99 -1.35 3.23
C VAL A 61 1.88 -0.16 2.88
N LEU A 62 1.26 0.96 2.52
CA LEU A 62 1.93 2.24 2.34
C LEU A 62 1.42 3.21 3.41
N VAL A 63 2.30 3.75 4.24
CA VAL A 63 1.96 4.76 5.25
C VAL A 63 2.57 6.09 4.85
N ASP A 64 1.72 7.10 4.68
CA ASP A 64 2.15 8.48 4.49
C ASP A 64 2.66 9.06 5.82
N PRO A 65 3.92 9.52 5.92
CA PRO A 65 4.48 9.96 7.19
C PRO A 65 3.88 11.29 7.68
N ALA A 66 3.40 12.15 6.78
CA ALA A 66 2.87 13.46 7.12
C ALA A 66 1.47 13.34 7.75
N THR A 67 0.53 12.74 7.04
CA THR A 67 -0.87 12.59 7.43
C THR A 67 -1.10 11.39 8.34
N GLY A 68 -0.32 10.30 8.18
CA GLY A 68 -0.60 9.00 8.78
C GLY A 68 -1.66 8.19 8.04
N TYR A 69 -2.07 8.64 6.85
CA TYR A 69 -2.97 7.88 5.98
C TYR A 69 -2.29 6.68 5.37
N VAL A 70 -3.10 5.64 5.10
CA VAL A 70 -2.60 4.33 4.75
C VAL A 70 -3.27 3.86 3.47
N ALA A 71 -2.49 3.51 2.46
CA ALA A 71 -3.00 2.74 1.33
C ALA A 71 -2.62 1.27 1.53
N LEU A 72 -3.56 0.36 1.30
CA LEU A 72 -3.33 -1.08 1.29
C LEU A 72 -3.36 -1.56 -0.14
N HIS A 73 -2.59 -2.59 -0.44
CA HIS A 73 -2.75 -3.33 -1.69
C HIS A 73 -2.73 -4.82 -1.50
N TRP A 74 -3.51 -5.51 -2.34
CA TRP A 74 -3.64 -6.97 -2.31
C TRP A 74 -3.11 -7.55 -3.61
N CYS A 75 -2.11 -8.43 -3.51
CA CYS A 75 -1.51 -9.14 -4.64
C CYS A 75 -1.10 -8.26 -5.84
N LEU A 76 -0.81 -6.96 -5.63
CA LEU A 76 -0.49 -5.98 -6.68
C LEU A 76 -1.62 -5.74 -7.71
N GLU A 77 -2.83 -6.24 -7.46
CA GLU A 77 -3.96 -6.16 -8.38
C GLU A 77 -5.05 -5.19 -7.91
N GLU A 78 -5.11 -4.93 -6.60
CA GLU A 78 -6.16 -4.13 -5.98
C GLU A 78 -5.60 -3.19 -4.92
N HIS A 79 -6.23 -2.02 -4.78
CA HIS A 79 -6.02 -1.07 -3.70
C HIS A 79 -7.20 -1.09 -2.72
N SER A 80 -6.97 -0.69 -1.47
CA SER A 80 -8.06 -0.30 -0.58
C SER A 80 -8.94 0.77 -1.25
N LEU A 81 -10.21 0.81 -0.88
CA LEU A 81 -11.16 1.81 -1.33
C LEU A 81 -11.72 2.56 -0.12
N ASN A 82 -11.54 3.88 -0.14
CA ASN A 82 -12.21 4.84 0.69
C ASN A 82 -13.27 5.58 -0.15
N PRO A 83 -14.57 5.31 0.06
CA PRO A 83 -15.64 5.94 -0.71
C PRO A 83 -15.78 7.44 -0.44
N GLU A 84 -15.19 7.94 0.65
CA GLU A 84 -15.14 9.35 1.03
C GLU A 84 -13.67 9.77 1.21
N PRO A 85 -12.94 10.02 0.10
CA PRO A 85 -11.51 10.33 0.14
C PRO A 85 -11.20 11.51 1.04
N PHE A 86 -10.07 11.46 1.75
CA PHE A 86 -9.64 12.56 2.61
C PHE A 86 -9.39 13.82 1.77
N PRO A 87 -9.88 15.00 2.21
CA PRO A 87 -9.70 16.24 1.46
C PRO A 87 -8.23 16.66 1.34
N ASP A 88 -7.40 16.22 2.27
CA ASP A 88 -5.96 16.43 2.38
C ASP A 88 -5.15 15.16 2.04
N ALA A 89 -5.74 14.19 1.33
CA ALA A 89 -5.03 13.02 0.84
C ALA A 89 -3.82 13.43 -0.03
N PRO A 90 -2.61 12.93 0.27
CA PRO A 90 -1.40 13.35 -0.42
C PRO A 90 -1.35 12.79 -1.85
N LEU A 91 -0.71 13.53 -2.76
CA LEU A 91 -0.27 13.01 -4.05
C LEU A 91 1.13 12.41 -3.88
N ILE A 92 1.19 11.10 -3.66
CA ILE A 92 2.46 10.39 -3.48
C ILE A 92 2.84 9.76 -4.82
N PRO A 93 3.96 10.15 -5.45
CA PRO A 93 4.43 9.47 -6.65
C PRO A 93 4.80 8.02 -6.31
N ASP A 94 4.45 7.08 -7.18
CA ASP A 94 4.80 5.68 -6.97
C ASP A 94 6.32 5.51 -6.96
N ASP A 95 6.95 5.93 -8.06
CA ASP A 95 8.39 6.07 -8.21
C ASP A 95 8.75 7.41 -8.89
N GLY A 96 9.90 7.96 -8.51
CA GLY A 96 10.31 9.32 -8.91
C GLY A 96 10.80 9.46 -10.37
N ASP A 97 10.89 8.36 -11.10
CA ASP A 97 11.42 8.29 -12.46
C ASP A 97 10.33 8.12 -13.53
N ASP A 98 9.05 8.09 -13.13
CA ASP A 98 7.93 7.98 -14.07
C ASP A 98 7.70 9.29 -14.84
N ASP A 99 7.52 9.18 -16.17
CA ASP A 99 7.16 10.28 -17.06
C ASP A 99 5.94 9.91 -17.94
N PRO A 100 4.76 10.51 -17.70
CA PRO A 100 4.41 11.43 -16.62
C PRO A 100 4.34 10.70 -15.26
N LEU A 101 4.48 11.46 -14.18
CA LEU A 101 4.40 10.93 -12.81
C LEU A 101 3.06 10.21 -12.56
N HIS A 102 3.14 8.97 -12.07
CA HIS A 102 2.00 8.24 -11.53
C HIS A 102 1.89 8.47 -10.03
N PHE A 103 0.71 8.85 -9.57
CA PHE A 103 0.40 9.03 -8.16
C PHE A 103 -0.50 7.93 -7.65
N TRP A 104 -0.30 7.55 -6.40
CA TRP A 104 -1.26 6.70 -5.67
C TRP A 104 -2.65 7.33 -5.69
N MET A 105 -3.68 6.52 -5.95
CA MET A 105 -5.05 7.03 -5.99
C MET A 105 -5.46 7.56 -4.62
N ARG A 106 -6.04 8.77 -4.57
CA ARG A 106 -6.36 9.40 -3.29
C ARG A 106 -7.51 8.71 -2.54
N ASP A 107 -8.38 8.03 -3.27
CA ASP A 107 -9.40 7.15 -2.69
C ASP A 107 -8.82 5.80 -2.22
N ALA A 108 -7.53 5.52 -2.41
CA ALA A 108 -6.90 4.36 -1.81
C ALA A 108 -6.60 4.54 -0.31
N TYR A 109 -6.50 5.78 0.15
CA TYR A 109 -6.13 6.08 1.52
C TYR A 109 -7.26 5.83 2.51
N VAL A 110 -6.98 4.99 3.50
CA VAL A 110 -7.80 4.74 4.68
C VAL A 110 -7.11 5.23 5.95
N SER A 111 -7.85 5.29 7.06
CA SER A 111 -7.26 5.63 8.37
C SER A 111 -6.40 4.50 8.92
N GLU A 112 -5.44 4.84 9.80
CA GLU A 112 -4.62 3.86 10.53
C GLU A 112 -5.47 2.79 11.23
N VAL A 113 -6.61 3.18 11.82
CA VAL A 113 -7.51 2.25 12.51
C VAL A 113 -8.08 1.19 11.56
N VAL A 114 -8.51 1.60 10.36
CA VAL A 114 -9.02 0.68 9.33
C VAL A 114 -7.88 -0.20 8.83
N ALA A 115 -6.70 0.36 8.56
CA ALA A 115 -5.55 -0.39 8.10
C ALA A 115 -5.09 -1.46 9.11
N ARG A 116 -4.98 -1.11 10.40
CA ARG A 116 -4.63 -2.07 11.45
C ARG A 116 -5.63 -3.21 11.55
N ARG A 117 -6.93 -2.93 11.37
CA ARG A 117 -7.96 -3.97 11.35
C ARG A 117 -7.77 -4.93 10.17
N ALA A 118 -7.51 -4.41 8.98
CA ALA A 118 -7.26 -5.22 7.79
C ALA A 118 -5.98 -6.07 7.92
N ILE A 119 -4.91 -5.49 8.45
CA ILE A 119 -3.66 -6.21 8.76
C ILE A 119 -3.92 -7.34 9.75
N GLY A 120 -4.66 -7.07 10.83
CA GLY A 120 -5.02 -8.09 11.82
C GLY A 120 -5.83 -9.24 11.21
N GLU A 121 -6.76 -8.94 10.29
CA GLU A 121 -7.55 -9.93 9.57
C GLU A 121 -6.68 -10.80 8.64
N TYR A 122 -5.76 -10.19 7.88
CA TYR A 122 -4.79 -10.93 7.06
C TYR A 122 -3.90 -11.82 7.95
N LEU A 123 -3.36 -11.28 9.04
CA LEU A 123 -2.51 -12.06 9.95
C LEU A 123 -3.25 -13.23 10.60
N ALA A 124 -4.57 -13.13 10.79
CA ALA A 124 -5.39 -14.23 11.29
C ALA A 124 -5.71 -15.28 10.20
N THR A 125 -6.03 -14.84 8.98
CA THR A 125 -6.63 -15.71 7.95
C THR A 125 -5.68 -16.13 6.82
N GLY A 126 -4.66 -15.33 6.53
CA GLY A 126 -3.84 -15.40 5.30
C GLY A 126 -4.59 -14.94 4.04
N GLY A 127 -5.88 -14.66 4.16
CA GLY A 127 -6.74 -14.26 3.06
C GLY A 127 -6.85 -12.75 2.91
N ARG A 128 -7.44 -12.34 1.79
CA ARG A 128 -7.75 -10.95 1.49
C ARG A 128 -8.66 -10.35 2.59
N PRO A 129 -8.25 -9.26 3.24
CA PRO A 129 -9.09 -8.61 4.26
C PRO A 129 -10.45 -8.16 3.73
N THR A 130 -11.51 -8.42 4.48
CA THR A 130 -12.90 -8.01 4.17
C THR A 130 -13.33 -6.74 4.90
N SER A 131 -12.56 -6.32 5.90
CA SER A 131 -12.80 -5.11 6.70
C SER A 131 -12.57 -3.78 5.97
N VAL A 132 -12.15 -3.83 4.71
CA VAL A 132 -11.95 -2.66 3.83
C VAL A 132 -12.57 -2.95 2.47
N GLY A 133 -13.11 -1.92 1.82
CA GLY A 133 -13.47 -2.00 0.41
C GLY A 133 -12.21 -2.11 -0.44
N TRP A 134 -12.33 -2.64 -1.66
CA TRP A 134 -11.23 -2.73 -2.59
C TRP A 134 -11.66 -2.25 -3.96
N GLN A 135 -10.69 -1.77 -4.72
CA GLN A 135 -10.86 -1.32 -6.09
C GLN A 135 -9.71 -1.86 -6.94
N PRO A 136 -9.90 -2.02 -8.26
CA PRO A 136 -8.82 -2.39 -9.17
C PRO A 136 -7.62 -1.46 -9.03
N TRP A 137 -6.42 -1.99 -9.32
CA TRP A 137 -5.21 -1.19 -9.37
C TRP A 137 -5.33 -0.05 -10.37
N GLY A 138 -4.85 1.12 -9.99
CA GLY A 138 -4.87 2.32 -10.81
C GLY A 138 -4.00 3.44 -10.25
N TRP A 139 -3.89 4.50 -11.03
CA TRP A 139 -3.04 5.66 -10.80
C TRP A 139 -3.81 6.96 -11.01
N GLU A 140 -3.47 7.98 -10.23
CA GLU A 140 -3.77 9.36 -10.57
C GLU A 140 -2.63 9.95 -11.41
N VAL A 141 -2.94 10.71 -12.46
CA VAL A 141 -1.96 11.34 -13.35
C VAL A 141 -2.40 12.75 -13.73
N HIS A 142 -1.46 13.67 -13.95
CA HIS A 142 -1.80 14.98 -14.50
C HIS A 142 -2.14 14.91 -15.99
N GLU A 143 -1.48 14.03 -16.72
CA GLU A 143 -1.71 13.76 -18.13
C GLU A 143 -1.47 12.29 -18.44
N LEU A 144 -2.07 11.78 -19.51
CA LEU A 144 -1.84 10.41 -19.94
C LEU A 144 -0.47 10.29 -20.62
N PRO A 145 0.31 9.22 -20.37
CA PRO A 145 1.57 9.00 -21.04
C PRO A 145 1.48 9.09 -22.57
N GLU A 146 2.45 9.74 -23.20
CA GLU A 146 2.45 9.96 -24.66
C GLU A 146 2.57 8.66 -25.46
N TRP A 147 3.17 7.61 -24.88
CA TRP A 147 3.35 6.32 -25.52
C TRP A 147 2.06 5.50 -25.63
N LEU A 148 0.98 5.88 -24.95
CA LEU A 148 -0.33 5.24 -25.12
C LEU A 148 -0.93 5.66 -26.46
N ASP A 149 -1.11 4.68 -27.36
CA ASP A 149 -1.89 4.87 -28.58
C ASP A 149 -3.40 4.97 -28.31
N ASP A 150 -4.20 5.29 -29.32
CA ASP A 150 -5.65 5.50 -29.15
C ASP A 150 -6.37 4.24 -28.61
N GLU A 151 -5.93 3.05 -28.99
CA GLU A 151 -6.50 1.78 -28.53
C GLU A 151 -6.13 1.50 -27.06
N GLU A 152 -4.88 1.77 -26.68
CA GLU A 152 -4.41 1.67 -25.30
C GLU A 152 -5.02 2.73 -24.40
N ARG A 153 -5.26 3.95 -24.91
CA ARG A 153 -5.98 5.01 -24.19
C ARG A 153 -7.38 4.56 -23.82
N GLU A 154 -8.13 3.98 -24.76
CA GLU A 154 -9.46 3.44 -24.48
C GLU A 154 -9.42 2.27 -23.47
N LYS A 155 -8.42 1.40 -23.55
CA LYS A 155 -8.23 0.29 -22.58
C LYS A 155 -7.77 0.77 -21.20
N SER A 156 -7.15 1.94 -21.13
CA SER A 156 -6.63 2.52 -19.89
C SER A 156 -7.70 3.25 -19.07
N VAL A 157 -8.92 3.39 -19.61
CA VAL A 157 -10.09 3.93 -18.92
C VAL A 157 -10.39 3.04 -17.70
N GLY A 158 -10.17 3.60 -16.50
CA GLY A 158 -10.30 2.89 -15.23
C GLY A 158 -8.97 2.54 -14.56
N ARG A 159 -7.85 2.55 -15.30
CA ARG A 159 -6.49 2.43 -14.75
C ARG A 159 -5.86 3.79 -14.43
N TYR A 160 -6.18 4.83 -15.22
CA TYR A 160 -5.72 6.19 -14.97
C TYR A 160 -6.89 7.12 -14.65
N ARG A 161 -6.72 7.93 -13.60
CA ARG A 161 -7.59 9.05 -13.26
C ARG A 161 -6.84 10.35 -13.48
N ILE A 162 -7.30 11.14 -14.45
CA ILE A 162 -6.73 12.45 -14.74
C ILE A 162 -7.10 13.42 -13.60
N ILE A 163 -6.10 14.04 -12.98
CA ILE A 163 -6.27 15.07 -11.96
C ILE A 163 -5.97 16.44 -12.57
N GLY A 164 -6.87 17.41 -12.32
CA GLY A 164 -6.69 18.79 -12.76
C GLY A 164 -5.45 19.43 -12.14
N SER A 165 -4.82 20.32 -12.90
CA SER A 165 -3.68 21.15 -12.48
C SER A 165 -4.07 22.22 -11.47
#